data_AF-A0A949GBI3-F1
#
_entry.id   AF-A0A949GBI3-F1
#
_cell.length_a   1.000
_cell.length_b   1.000
_cell.length_c   1.000
_cell.angle_alpha   90.00
_cell.angle_beta   90.00
_cell.angle_gamma   90.00
#
_symmetry.space_group_name_H-M   'P 1'
#
loop_
_entity.id
_entity.type
_entity.pdbx_description
1 polymer ?
#
loop_
_entity_poly.entity_id
_entity_poly.type
_entity_poly.pdbx_seq_one_letter_code
_entity_poly.pdbx_strand_id
1 'polypeptide(L)'
;MRFQVPQFIEVEDKIFGPLTLKQFIYLAGGGGLAFAIYVFINNLFISIIPIAAVLGLSAALAFYKVNNKPFVEVMESAFKYYFGNKLYIWRKQEKDQPQTTQAAVKAAKNYASVMVPKISDSKLKDLTWSLDIKESIYSNKNQK
;
A
#
# COMPACT_ATOMS: atom_id res chain seq x y z
N MET A 1 -20.28 -13.45 14.31
CA MET A 1 -20.79 -12.07 14.41
C MET A 1 -20.43 -11.36 13.12
N ARG A 2 -21.39 -10.69 12.45
CA ARG A 2 -21.09 -9.87 11.27
C ARG A 2 -21.00 -8.41 11.74
N PHE A 3 -19.86 -7.78 11.52
CA PHE A 3 -19.66 -6.36 11.87
C PHE A 3 -20.11 -5.50 10.69
N GLN A 4 -20.92 -4.48 10.96
CA GLN A 4 -21.22 -3.44 9.98
C GLN A 4 -20.01 -2.52 9.89
N VAL A 5 -19.42 -2.43 8.70
CA VAL A 5 -18.32 -1.51 8.45
C VAL A 5 -18.92 -0.15 8.07
N PRO A 6 -18.57 0.93 8.78
CA PRO A 6 -19.00 2.27 8.40
C PRO A 6 -18.48 2.62 6.99
N GLN A 7 -19.37 3.09 6.13
CA GLN A 7 -19.09 3.32 4.71
C GLN A 7 -18.37 4.66 4.42
N PHE A 8 -18.23 5.53 5.42
CA PHE A 8 -17.69 6.89 5.25
C PHE A 8 -16.32 7.11 5.91
N ILE A 9 -15.53 6.06 6.15
CA ILE A 9 -14.19 6.20 6.74
C ILE A 9 -13.18 6.90 5.80
N GLU A 10 -13.45 6.89 4.49
CA GLU A 10 -12.53 7.43 3.46
C GLU A 10 -12.83 8.88 3.09
N VAL A 11 -14.01 9.40 3.44
CA VAL A 11 -14.42 10.76 3.10
C VAL A 11 -14.09 11.66 4.28
N GLU A 12 -13.30 12.71 4.04
CA GLU A 12 -13.00 13.71 5.06
C GLU A 12 -14.26 14.45 5.54
N ASP A 13 -14.32 14.69 6.85
CA ASP A 13 -15.37 15.48 7.46
C ASP A 13 -15.35 16.93 6.96
N LYS A 14 -16.53 17.40 6.56
CA LYS A 14 -16.75 18.79 6.17
C LYS A 14 -17.11 19.61 7.40
N ILE A 15 -16.11 20.34 7.92
CA ILE A 15 -16.25 21.11 9.16
C ILE A 15 -16.76 22.53 8.86
N PHE A 16 -16.33 23.11 7.74
CA PHE A 16 -16.67 24.49 7.37
C PHE A 16 -17.63 24.51 6.17
N GLY A 17 -18.91 24.28 6.44
CA GLY A 17 -19.94 24.23 5.40
C GLY A 17 -19.63 23.12 4.38
N PRO A 18 -19.36 23.45 3.10
CA PRO A 18 -19.02 22.44 2.09
C PRO A 18 -17.54 22.00 2.12
N LEU A 19 -16.69 22.65 2.91
CA LEU A 19 -15.23 22.47 2.89
C LEU A 19 -14.73 21.51 3.98
N THR A 20 -13.77 20.67 3.62
CA THR A 20 -12.99 19.92 4.61
C THR A 20 -11.98 20.83 5.31
N LEU A 21 -11.47 20.39 6.46
CA LEU A 21 -10.47 21.16 7.20
C LEU A 21 -9.24 21.50 6.34
N LYS A 22 -8.76 20.53 5.54
CA LYS A 22 -7.61 20.73 4.66
C LYS A 22 -7.89 21.78 3.59
N GLN A 23 -9.06 21.70 2.94
CA GLN A 23 -9.48 22.67 1.93
C GLN A 23 -9.58 24.08 2.51
N PHE A 24 -10.14 24.21 3.71
CA PHE A 24 -10.20 25.50 4.41
C PHE A 24 -8.80 26.05 4.68
N ILE A 25 -7.86 25.23 5.18
CA ILE A 25 -6.47 25.66 5.44
C ILE A 25 -5.79 26.13 4.15
N TYR A 26 -5.97 25.43 3.02
CA TYR A 26 -5.38 25.84 1.75
C TYR A 26 -5.92 27.19 1.27
N LEU A 27 -7.24 27.40 1.36
CA LEU A 27 -7.87 28.66 0.96
C LEU A 27 -7.53 29.81 1.89
N ALA A 28 -7.58 29.59 3.21
CA ALA A 28 -7.21 30.57 4.21
C ALA A 28 -5.73 30.95 4.11
N GLY A 29 -4.85 29.95 3.94
CA GLY A 29 -3.42 30.17 3.71
C GLY A 29 -3.14 30.91 2.40
N GLY A 30 -3.83 30.55 1.31
CA GLY A 30 -3.72 31.24 0.01
C GLY A 30 -4.20 32.68 0.07
N GLY A 31 -5.33 32.93 0.73
CA GLY A 31 -5.85 34.28 0.97
C GLY A 31 -4.94 35.12 1.86
N GLY A 32 -4.41 34.52 2.93
CA GLY A 32 -3.42 35.16 3.80
C GLY A 32 -2.13 35.52 3.08
N LEU A 33 -1.62 34.63 2.23
CA LEU A 33 -0.41 34.87 1.44
C LEU A 33 -0.66 35.93 0.35
N ALA A 34 -1.82 35.90 -0.31
CA ALA A 34 -2.22 36.93 -1.25
C ALA A 34 -2.31 38.32 -0.59
N PHE A 35 -2.88 38.39 0.62
CA PHE A 35 -2.92 39.61 1.41
C PHE A 35 -1.51 40.09 1.80
N ALA A 36 -0.63 39.18 2.23
CA ALA A 36 0.75 39.52 2.53
C ALA A 36 1.50 40.11 1.30
N ILE A 37 1.29 39.52 0.12
CA ILE A 37 1.86 40.02 -1.15
C ILE A 37 1.34 41.43 -1.46
N TYR A 38 0.03 41.65 -1.30
CA TYR A 38 -0.57 42.97 -1.51
C TYR A 38 0.03 44.02 -0.57
N VAL A 39 0.16 43.70 0.73
CA VAL A 39 0.74 44.60 1.73
C VAL A 39 2.21 44.90 1.45
N PHE A 40 3.00 43.90 1.02
CA PHE A 40 4.43 44.06 0.80
C PHE A 40 4.76 44.88 -0.46
N ILE A 41 4.02 44.66 -1.55
CA ILE A 41 4.24 45.37 -2.82
C ILE A 41 3.58 46.76 -2.79
N ASN A 42 2.48 46.93 -2.04
CA ASN A 42 1.73 48.18 -1.89
C ASN A 42 1.32 48.84 -3.23
N ASN A 43 1.24 48.05 -4.30
CA ASN A 43 0.81 48.46 -5.63
C ASN A 43 -0.06 47.35 -6.25
N LEU A 44 -1.33 47.66 -6.43
CA LEU A 44 -2.33 46.72 -6.92
C LEU A 44 -1.96 46.13 -8.30
N PHE A 45 -1.46 46.96 -9.23
CA PHE A 45 -1.17 46.53 -10.61
C PHE A 45 -0.02 45.55 -10.70
N ILE A 46 1.02 45.70 -9.88
CA ILE A 46 2.17 44.80 -9.85
C ILE A 46 1.82 43.54 -9.06
N SER A 47 1.02 43.68 -7.99
CA SER A 47 0.63 42.57 -7.12
C SER A 47 -0.41 41.63 -7.74
N ILE A 48 -1.17 42.07 -8.76
CA ILE A 48 -2.26 41.27 -9.35
C ILE A 48 -1.78 39.92 -9.90
N ILE A 49 -0.61 39.89 -10.55
CA ILE A 49 -0.05 38.70 -11.18
C ILE A 49 0.33 37.65 -10.12
N PRO A 50 1.18 37.95 -9.11
CA PRO A 50 1.51 36.99 -8.08
C PRO A 50 0.31 36.61 -7.21
N ILE A 51 -0.62 37.53 -6.94
CA ILE A 51 -1.86 37.22 -6.21
C ILE A 51 -2.71 36.22 -6.99
N ALA A 52 -2.93 36.44 -8.29
CA ALA A 52 -3.69 35.52 -9.13
C ALA A 52 -3.04 34.13 -9.19
N ALA A 53 -1.71 34.07 -9.29
CA ALA A 53 -0.97 32.80 -9.26
C ALA A 53 -1.16 32.05 -7.93
N VAL A 54 -1.05 32.74 -6.80
CA VAL A 54 -1.20 32.17 -5.46
C VAL A 54 -2.63 31.69 -5.21
N LEU A 55 -3.62 32.52 -5.55
CA LEU A 55 -5.04 32.15 -5.38
C LEU A 55 -5.42 31.00 -6.31
N GLY A 56 -4.95 31.01 -7.56
CA GLY A 56 -5.15 29.91 -8.50
C GLY A 56 -4.56 28.60 -7.99
N LEU A 57 -3.33 28.63 -7.45
CA LEU A 57 -2.67 27.46 -6.89
C LEU A 57 -3.37 26.96 -5.62
N SER A 58 -3.79 27.86 -4.73
CA SER A 58 -4.56 27.53 -3.53
C SER A 58 -5.90 26.87 -3.86
N ALA A 59 -6.64 27.41 -4.85
CA ALA A 59 -7.88 26.82 -5.32
C ALA A 59 -7.65 25.44 -5.98
N ALA A 60 -6.57 25.29 -6.75
CA ALA A 60 -6.19 24.01 -7.33
C ALA A 60 -5.90 22.97 -6.24
N LEU A 61 -5.17 23.33 -5.18
CA LEU A 61 -4.93 22.43 -4.05
C LEU A 61 -6.20 22.01 -3.31
N ALA A 62 -7.17 22.92 -3.19
CA ALA A 62 -8.42 22.62 -2.49
C ALA A 62 -9.39 21.75 -3.33
N PHE A 63 -9.53 22.02 -4.63
CA PHE A 63 -10.63 21.44 -5.43
C PHE A 63 -10.18 20.58 -6.61
N TYR A 64 -8.96 20.75 -7.10
CA TYR A 64 -8.51 20.02 -8.29
C TYR A 64 -8.17 18.57 -7.94
N LYS A 65 -8.57 17.67 -8.83
CA LYS A 65 -8.29 16.25 -8.73
C LYS A 65 -7.68 15.76 -10.04
N VAL A 66 -6.63 14.96 -9.94
CA VAL A 66 -5.94 14.36 -11.08
C VAL A 66 -6.08 12.86 -10.94
N ASN A 67 -6.68 12.20 -11.93
CA ASN A 67 -6.87 10.74 -11.95
C ASN A 67 -7.51 10.19 -10.65
N ASN A 68 -8.58 10.83 -10.19
CA ASN A 68 -9.29 10.52 -8.93
C ASN A 68 -8.48 10.72 -7.64
N LYS A 69 -7.28 11.30 -7.71
CA LYS A 69 -6.48 11.67 -6.54
C LYS A 69 -6.56 13.17 -6.26
N PRO A 70 -6.61 13.60 -4.98
CA PRO A 70 -6.46 15.00 -4.61
C PRO A 70 -5.16 15.58 -5.19
N PHE A 71 -5.21 16.79 -5.74
CA PHE A 71 -4.03 17.43 -6.33
C PHE A 71 -2.86 17.58 -5.35
N VAL A 72 -3.16 17.72 -4.05
CA VAL A 72 -2.16 17.74 -2.96
C VAL A 72 -1.25 16.50 -3.00
N GLU A 73 -1.82 15.30 -3.13
CA GLU A 73 -1.03 14.05 -3.16
C GLU A 73 -0.13 13.99 -4.39
N VAL A 74 -0.63 14.49 -5.52
CA VAL A 74 0.13 14.54 -6.78
C VAL A 74 1.29 15.52 -6.66
N MET A 75 1.05 16.69 -6.07
CA MET A 75 2.09 17.69 -5.83
C MET A 75 3.14 17.19 -4.84
N GLU A 76 2.72 16.50 -3.77
CA GLU A 76 3.64 15.86 -2.82
C GLU A 76 4.50 14.79 -3.51
N SER A 77 3.89 13.97 -4.36
CA SER A 77 4.59 12.93 -5.12
C SER A 77 5.57 13.54 -6.13
N ALA A 78 5.16 14.63 -6.80
CA ALA A 78 6.02 15.38 -7.70
C ALA A 78 7.23 15.93 -6.93
N PHE A 79 7.01 16.57 -5.78
CA PHE A 79 8.08 17.09 -4.94
C PHE A 79 9.04 15.97 -4.50
N LYS A 80 8.52 14.86 -3.96
CA LYS A 80 9.32 13.68 -3.61
C LYS A 80 10.12 13.13 -4.79
N TYR A 81 9.57 13.14 -6.00
CA TYR A 81 10.25 12.67 -7.19
C TYR A 81 11.36 13.60 -7.68
N TYR A 82 11.15 14.93 -7.59
CA TYR A 82 12.14 15.92 -8.00
C TYR A 82 13.32 15.98 -7.03
N PHE A 83 13.06 15.94 -5.72
CA PHE A 83 14.09 16.04 -4.68
C PHE A 83 14.61 14.68 -4.20
N GLY A 84 13.97 13.58 -4.60
CA GLY A 84 14.37 12.23 -4.22
C GLY A 84 15.55 11.71 -5.02
N ASN A 85 16.35 10.85 -4.39
CA ASN A 85 17.42 10.11 -5.08
C ASN A 85 16.80 9.16 -6.11
N LYS A 86 17.20 9.31 -7.38
CA LYS A 86 16.72 8.47 -8.50
C LYS A 86 17.50 7.16 -8.63
N LEU A 87 18.27 6.77 -7.62
CA LEU A 87 19.11 5.59 -7.65
C LEU A 87 18.27 4.36 -7.27
N TYR A 88 17.70 3.73 -8.28
CA TYR A 88 16.98 2.46 -8.13
C TYR A 88 17.96 1.29 -8.20
N ILE A 89 18.60 0.96 -7.08
CA ILE A 89 19.38 -0.29 -6.99
C ILE A 89 18.41 -1.41 -6.63
N TRP A 90 18.38 -2.44 -7.47
CA TRP A 90 17.74 -3.69 -7.10
C TRP A 90 18.51 -4.31 -5.93
N ARG A 91 17.90 -4.29 -4.75
CA ARG A 91 18.33 -5.09 -3.60
C ARG A 91 17.34 -6.22 -3.45
N LYS A 92 17.84 -7.45 -3.54
CA LYS A 92 17.12 -8.63 -3.06
C LYS A 92 16.86 -8.42 -1.57
N GLN A 93 15.64 -8.01 -1.21
CA GLN A 93 15.23 -8.00 0.19
C GLN A 93 15.18 -9.45 0.62
N GLU A 94 16.13 -9.86 1.46
CA GLU A 94 15.94 -11.05 2.27
C GLU A 94 14.71 -10.78 3.12
N LYS A 95 13.64 -11.57 2.91
CA LYS A 95 12.43 -11.48 3.74
C LYS A 95 12.89 -11.48 5.18
N ASP A 96 12.51 -10.44 5.94
CA ASP A 96 12.75 -10.37 7.37
C ASP A 96 12.31 -11.70 7.98
N GLN A 97 13.27 -12.51 8.42
CA GLN A 97 12.94 -13.70 9.19
C GLN A 97 12.19 -13.20 10.43
N PRO A 98 11.02 -13.78 10.76
CA PRO A 98 10.27 -13.34 11.92
C PRO A 98 11.17 -13.46 13.15
N GLN A 99 11.44 -12.31 13.79
CA GLN A 99 12.42 -12.12 14.88
C GLN A 99 12.05 -12.86 16.18
N THR A 100 11.12 -13.81 16.12
CA THR A 100 10.67 -14.61 17.26
C THR A 100 10.74 -16.07 16.88
N THR A 101 11.55 -16.84 17.62
CA THR A 101 11.75 -18.29 17.45
C THR A 101 10.42 -19.05 17.38
N GLN A 102 9.39 -18.57 18.08
CA GLN A 102 8.05 -19.17 18.08
C GLN A 102 7.26 -18.92 16.79
N ALA A 103 7.43 -17.76 16.15
CA ALA A 103 6.77 -17.44 14.89
C ALA A 103 7.41 -18.19 13.71
N ALA A 104 8.74 -18.37 13.74
CA ALA A 104 9.47 -19.19 12.77
C ALA A 104 9.04 -20.67 12.83
N VAL A 105 8.92 -21.25 14.03
CA VAL A 105 8.49 -22.66 14.20
C VAL A 105 7.03 -22.87 13.75
N LYS A 106 6.13 -21.92 14.04
CA LYS A 106 4.74 -22.00 13.58
C LYS A 106 4.63 -21.87 12.05
N ALA A 107 5.37 -20.94 11.45
CA ALA A 107 5.39 -20.76 10.00
C ALA A 107 5.99 -21.99 9.29
N ALA A 108 7.09 -22.56 9.80
CA ALA A 108 7.69 -23.78 9.28
C ALA A 108 6.75 -24.99 9.39
N LYS A 109 6.02 -25.13 10.52
CA LYS A 109 5.05 -26.21 10.71
C LYS A 109 3.86 -26.11 9.75
N ASN A 110 3.36 -24.88 9.52
CA ASN A 110 2.30 -24.64 8.54
C ASN A 110 2.77 -24.95 7.11
N TYR A 111 3.97 -24.50 6.73
CA TYR A 111 4.54 -24.79 5.41
C TYR A 111 4.77 -26.29 5.19
N ALA A 112 5.31 -26.99 6.21
CA ALA A 112 5.51 -28.44 6.18
C ALA A 112 4.18 -29.21 6.07
N SER A 113 3.11 -28.73 6.72
CA SER A 113 1.79 -29.37 6.62
C SER A 113 1.10 -29.18 5.26
N VAL A 114 1.46 -28.13 4.52
CA VAL A 114 0.94 -27.87 3.17
C VAL A 114 1.74 -28.66 2.12
N MET A 115 3.06 -28.80 2.32
CA MET A 115 3.95 -29.42 1.33
C MET A 115 4.07 -30.94 1.47
N VAL A 116 3.84 -31.49 2.66
CA VAL A 116 3.90 -32.93 2.92
C VAL A 116 2.55 -33.39 3.48
N PRO A 117 1.75 -34.15 2.70
CA PRO A 117 0.59 -34.85 3.25
C PRO A 117 1.05 -35.72 4.41
N LYS A 118 0.49 -35.51 5.60
CA LYS A 118 0.83 -36.29 6.79
C LYS A 118 0.27 -37.71 6.64
N ILE A 119 1.03 -38.61 6.01
CA ILE A 119 0.69 -40.03 5.92
C ILE A 119 0.83 -40.64 7.32
N SER A 120 -0.15 -41.44 7.76
CA SER A 120 -0.06 -42.19 9.03
C SER A 120 0.89 -43.37 8.89
N ASP A 121 1.57 -43.77 9.96
CA ASP A 121 2.52 -44.90 9.95
C ASP A 121 1.89 -46.20 9.43
N SER A 122 0.58 -46.40 9.66
CA SER A 122 -0.18 -47.52 9.09
C SER A 122 -0.24 -47.48 7.56
N LYS A 123 -0.51 -46.32 6.96
CA LYS A 123 -0.58 -46.16 5.51
C LYS A 123 0.79 -46.35 4.85
N LEU A 124 1.87 -45.90 5.49
CA LEU A 124 3.24 -46.15 4.99
C LEU A 124 3.56 -47.65 4.95
N LYS A 125 3.12 -48.39 5.97
CA LYS A 125 3.30 -49.85 6.02
C LYS A 125 2.47 -50.58 4.97
N ASP A 126 1.23 -50.16 4.76
CA ASP A 126 0.36 -50.70 3.70
C ASP A 126 0.92 -50.42 2.29
N LEU A 127 1.44 -49.20 2.06
CA LEU A 127 2.12 -48.83 0.81
C LEU A 127 3.36 -49.68 0.56
N THR A 128 4.21 -49.85 1.58
CA THR A 128 5.43 -50.68 1.49
C THR A 128 5.08 -52.14 1.17
N TRP A 129 4.08 -52.70 1.85
CA TRP A 129 3.61 -54.06 1.59
C TRP A 129 3.01 -54.21 0.19
N SER A 130 2.25 -53.23 -0.28
CA SER A 130 1.68 -53.24 -1.63
C SER A 130 2.73 -53.17 -2.75
N LEU A 131 3.83 -52.45 -2.51
CA LEU A 131 4.95 -52.34 -3.43
C LEU A 131 5.73 -53.65 -3.49
N ASP A 132 6.05 -54.23 -2.33
CA ASP A 132 6.77 -55.50 -2.20
C ASP A 132 5.98 -56.68 -2.81
N ILE A 133 4.66 -56.67 -2.65
CA ILE A 133 3.79 -57.67 -3.29
C ILE A 133 3.73 -57.50 -4.80
N LYS A 134 3.59 -56.26 -5.31
CA LYS A 134 3.64 -56.05 -6.75
C LYS A 134 4.98 -56.53 -7.30
N GLU A 135 6.09 -56.17 -6.68
CA GLU A 135 7.42 -56.58 -7.11
C GLU A 135 7.57 -58.10 -7.14
N SER A 136 7.15 -58.81 -6.09
CA SER A 136 7.18 -60.29 -6.06
C SER A 136 6.28 -60.93 -7.11
N ILE A 137 5.07 -60.39 -7.36
CA ILE A 137 4.17 -60.91 -8.40
C ILE A 137 4.74 -60.70 -9.81
N TYR A 138 5.38 -59.55 -10.09
CA TYR A 138 5.98 -59.29 -11.40
C TYR A 138 7.32 -60.02 -11.59
N SER A 139 8.11 -60.20 -10.53
CA SER A 139 9.36 -60.96 -10.54
C SER A 139 9.13 -62.43 -10.90
N ASN A 140 8.06 -63.03 -10.35
CA ASN A 140 7.70 -64.43 -10.63
C ASN A 140 7.06 -64.64 -12.03
N LYS A 141 6.56 -63.57 -12.67
CA LYS A 141 5.95 -63.63 -14.00
C LYS A 141 6.97 -63.63 -15.15
N ASN A 142 8.21 -63.19 -14.89
CA ASN A 142 9.29 -63.10 -15.88
C ASN A 142 10.19 -64.35 -15.93
N GLN A 143 9.81 -65.45 -15.28
CA GLN A 143 10.56 -66.73 -15.27
C GLN A 143 9.93 -67.83 -16.16
N LYS A 144 9.28 -67.48 -17.26
CA LYS A 144 8.88 -68.44 -18.31
C LYS A 144 9.33 -68.00 -19.69
#